data_AF-A0A7R8AQ66-F1
#
_entry.id   AF-A0A7R8AQ66-F1
#
_cell.length_a   1.000
_cell.length_b   1.000
_cell.length_c   1.000
_cell.angle_alpha   90.00
_cell.angle_beta   90.00
_cell.angle_gamma   90.00
#
_symmetry.space_group_name_H-M   'P 1'
#
loop_
_entity.id
_entity.type
_entity.pdbx_description
1 polymer ?
#
loop_
_entity_poly.entity_id
_entity_poly.type
_entity_poly.pdbx_seq_one_letter_code
_entity_poly.pdbx_strand_id
1 'polypeptide(L)'
;MPQDAGLAPRGLPPDEHLNFYRGQLRLARVLRPTVITAQSGSDYWTLEEAVYFYRMSLQIDKEEGFQGKVGHETHRKRGLFNPRIASLVLKHVPELKVTVDVSHWVVVCERLLNQEEDQNSLGILIAHVHHIHARIGTTQASQCPEPLNTAFAAEREFFEGFWIDIVKAKQREDPRCRITWVPEYGPFPYHPIGSVQTHGEVADSEGMRLEALFNSVASL
;
A
#
# COMPACT_ATOMS: atom_id res chain seq x y z
N MET A 1 -0.30 -21.55 -19.19
CA MET A 1 -0.38 -20.63 -18.04
C MET A 1 -1.86 -20.30 -17.85
N PRO A 2 -2.51 -20.62 -16.74
CA PRO A 2 -3.92 -20.26 -16.58
C PRO A 2 -4.05 -18.74 -16.52
N GLN A 3 -5.08 -18.20 -17.17
CA GLN A 3 -5.35 -16.77 -17.37
C GLN A 3 -5.82 -16.03 -16.10
N ASP A 4 -5.70 -16.65 -14.92
CA ASP A 4 -6.25 -16.17 -13.64
C ASP A 4 -5.19 -15.64 -12.66
N ALA A 5 -4.02 -15.23 -13.15
CA ALA A 5 -2.99 -14.62 -12.32
C ALA A 5 -3.50 -13.28 -11.73
N GLY A 6 -4.03 -13.33 -10.51
CA GLY A 6 -4.43 -12.16 -9.72
C GLY A 6 -5.93 -11.97 -9.48
N LEU A 7 -6.81 -12.84 -9.99
CA LEU A 7 -8.23 -12.80 -9.60
C LEU A 7 -8.42 -13.54 -8.27
N ALA A 8 -8.91 -12.82 -7.26
CA ALA A 8 -9.40 -13.47 -6.04
C ALA A 8 -10.58 -14.39 -6.42
N PRO A 9 -10.59 -15.67 -6.02
CA PRO A 9 -11.73 -16.53 -6.26
C PRO A 9 -13.02 -15.93 -5.66
N ARG A 10 -14.13 -15.99 -6.39
CA ARG A 10 -15.39 -15.35 -5.99
C ARG A 10 -15.90 -15.93 -4.68
N GLY A 11 -16.26 -15.06 -3.74
CA GLY A 11 -16.94 -15.45 -2.50
C GLY A 11 -16.12 -16.29 -1.54
N LEU A 12 -14.77 -16.21 -1.59
CA LEU A 12 -13.96 -16.89 -0.58
C LEU A 12 -14.26 -16.32 0.81
N PRO A 13 -14.69 -17.15 1.77
CA PRO A 13 -14.88 -16.70 3.14
C PRO A 13 -13.52 -16.36 3.77
N PRO A 14 -13.50 -15.51 4.81
CA PRO A 14 -12.28 -15.13 5.51
C PRO A 14 -11.37 -16.30 5.92
N ASP A 15 -11.93 -17.40 6.43
CA ASP A 15 -11.15 -18.56 6.90
C ASP A 15 -10.34 -19.23 5.78
N GLU A 16 -10.90 -19.37 4.59
CA GLU A 16 -10.18 -19.93 3.44
C GLU A 16 -9.06 -18.99 2.97
N HIS A 17 -9.30 -17.68 3.02
CA HIS A 17 -8.25 -16.70 2.73
C HIS A 17 -7.13 -16.76 3.79
N LEU A 18 -7.47 -16.94 5.07
CA LEU A 18 -6.50 -17.09 6.16
C LEU A 18 -5.63 -18.33 5.99
N ASN A 19 -6.21 -19.44 5.51
CA ASN A 19 -5.46 -20.66 5.19
C ASN A 19 -4.43 -20.41 4.08
N PHE A 20 -4.84 -19.74 2.99
CA PHE A 20 -3.93 -19.37 1.91
C PHE A 20 -2.83 -18.41 2.41
N TYR A 21 -3.22 -17.38 3.16
CA TYR A 21 -2.31 -16.40 3.76
C TYR A 21 -1.22 -17.07 4.62
N ARG A 22 -1.61 -17.98 5.53
CA ARG A 22 -0.67 -18.75 6.35
C ARG A 22 0.29 -19.58 5.50
N GLY A 23 -0.22 -20.24 4.45
CA GLY A 23 0.59 -21.00 3.50
C GLY A 23 1.66 -20.12 2.83
N GLN A 24 1.29 -18.93 2.37
CA GLN A 24 2.22 -17.99 1.74
C GLN A 24 3.31 -17.49 2.71
N LEU A 25 2.96 -17.20 3.98
CA LEU A 25 3.94 -16.82 4.99
C LEU A 25 4.97 -17.92 5.26
N ARG A 26 4.53 -19.18 5.32
CA ARG A 26 5.44 -20.33 5.48
C ARG A 26 6.44 -20.42 4.35
N LEU A 27 6.00 -20.21 3.11
CA LEU A 27 6.88 -20.17 1.95
C LEU A 27 7.88 -19.00 2.02
N ALA A 28 7.42 -17.82 2.45
CA ALA A 28 8.27 -16.63 2.57
C ALA A 28 9.39 -16.77 3.62
N ARG A 29 9.27 -17.71 4.58
CA ARG A 29 10.25 -17.90 5.66
C ARG A 29 11.66 -18.16 5.18
N VAL A 30 11.84 -18.87 4.07
CA VAL A 30 13.16 -19.17 3.50
C VAL A 30 13.91 -17.90 3.07
N LEU A 31 13.18 -16.83 2.73
CA LEU A 31 13.74 -15.55 2.28
C LEU A 31 14.24 -14.68 3.44
N ARG A 32 13.92 -15.04 4.70
CA ARG A 32 14.23 -14.25 5.91
C ARG A 32 13.87 -12.75 5.75
N PRO A 33 12.62 -12.41 5.38
CA PRO A 33 12.25 -11.04 5.04
C PRO A 33 12.35 -10.08 6.24
N THR A 34 12.73 -8.84 5.94
CA THR A 34 12.71 -7.70 6.88
C THR A 34 11.31 -7.10 6.97
N VAL A 35 10.60 -7.04 5.83
CA VAL A 35 9.24 -6.55 5.67
C VAL A 35 8.52 -7.50 4.71
N ILE A 36 7.24 -7.74 4.95
CA ILE A 36 6.36 -8.52 4.07
C ILE A 36 5.17 -7.65 3.70
N THR A 37 4.90 -7.51 2.41
CA THR A 37 3.65 -6.92 1.92
C THR A 37 2.66 -8.02 1.58
N ALA A 38 1.43 -7.91 2.11
CA ALA A 38 0.34 -8.83 1.83
C ALA A 38 -0.80 -8.12 1.10
N GLN A 39 -1.05 -8.53 -0.15
CA GLN A 39 -2.28 -8.19 -0.88
C GLN A 39 -3.41 -9.11 -0.43
N SER A 40 -4.02 -8.77 0.71
CA SER A 40 -4.92 -9.67 1.43
C SER A 40 -6.34 -9.15 1.54
N GLY A 41 -7.24 -10.04 1.89
CA GLY A 41 -8.66 -9.74 2.05
C GLY A 41 -9.39 -9.56 0.71
N SER A 42 -10.64 -9.13 0.81
CA SER A 42 -11.57 -9.03 -0.31
C SER A 42 -12.39 -7.74 -0.21
N ASP A 43 -12.68 -7.12 -1.35
CA ASP A 43 -13.59 -5.98 -1.47
C ASP A 43 -15.08 -6.37 -1.41
N TYR A 44 -15.39 -7.67 -1.43
CA TYR A 44 -16.75 -8.20 -1.27
C TYR A 44 -17.17 -8.44 0.18
N TRP A 45 -16.24 -8.40 1.13
CA TRP A 45 -16.52 -8.71 2.53
C TRP A 45 -17.27 -7.58 3.24
N THR A 46 -18.08 -7.95 4.23
CA THR A 46 -18.61 -6.97 5.18
C THR A 46 -17.48 -6.40 6.04
N LEU A 47 -17.77 -5.31 6.76
CA LEU A 47 -16.80 -4.76 7.71
C LEU A 47 -16.44 -5.79 8.80
N GLU A 48 -17.41 -6.55 9.30
CA GLU A 48 -17.22 -7.58 10.33
C GLU A 48 -16.31 -8.69 9.84
N GLU A 49 -16.52 -9.16 8.61
CA GLU A 49 -15.67 -10.18 7.97
C GLU A 49 -14.24 -9.68 7.75
N ALA A 50 -14.08 -8.43 7.29
CA ALA A 50 -12.76 -7.82 7.12
C ALA A 50 -12.03 -7.65 8.46
N VAL A 51 -12.72 -7.16 9.49
CA VAL A 51 -12.16 -7.01 10.85
C VAL A 51 -11.79 -8.38 11.43
N TYR A 52 -12.64 -9.39 11.27
CA TYR A 52 -12.33 -10.75 11.67
C TYR A 52 -11.06 -11.25 10.97
N PHE A 53 -10.98 -11.13 9.65
CA PHE A 53 -9.81 -11.53 8.87
C PHE A 53 -8.52 -10.88 9.40
N TYR A 54 -8.49 -9.56 9.57
CA TYR A 54 -7.27 -8.87 10.00
C TYR A 54 -6.89 -9.14 11.46
N ARG A 55 -7.84 -9.42 12.34
CA ARG A 55 -7.53 -9.88 13.70
C ARG A 55 -6.88 -11.26 13.69
N MET A 56 -7.38 -12.15 12.84
CA MET A 56 -6.82 -13.49 12.71
C MET A 56 -5.48 -13.48 11.97
N SER A 57 -5.27 -12.60 10.99
CA SER A 57 -3.96 -12.47 10.31
C SER A 57 -2.86 -12.08 11.30
N LEU A 58 -3.13 -11.18 12.25
CA LEU A 58 -2.18 -10.82 13.31
C LEU A 58 -1.82 -12.02 14.22
N GLN A 59 -2.78 -12.92 14.49
CA GLN A 59 -2.49 -14.15 15.24
C GLN A 59 -1.59 -15.10 14.42
N ILE A 60 -1.90 -15.25 13.13
CA ILE A 60 -1.09 -16.05 12.20
C ILE A 60 0.33 -15.50 12.11
N ASP A 61 0.49 -14.18 12.00
CA ASP A 61 1.81 -13.54 11.95
C ASP A 61 2.65 -13.91 13.17
N LYS A 62 2.04 -13.92 14.36
CA LYS A 62 2.71 -14.33 15.59
C LYS A 62 3.09 -15.80 15.57
N GLU A 63 2.17 -16.68 15.19
CA GLU A 63 2.39 -18.13 15.16
C GLU A 63 3.46 -18.54 14.14
N GLU A 64 3.50 -17.88 12.98
CA GLU A 64 4.47 -18.16 11.91
C GLU A 64 5.80 -17.41 12.10
N GLY A 65 5.94 -16.59 13.16
CA GLY A 65 7.18 -15.90 13.52
C GLY A 65 7.45 -14.59 12.77
N PHE A 66 6.42 -13.96 12.22
CA PHE A 66 6.45 -12.70 11.47
C PHE A 66 5.76 -11.52 12.18
N GLN A 67 5.43 -11.64 13.46
CA GLN A 67 4.81 -10.56 14.24
C GLN A 67 5.51 -9.23 14.01
N GLY A 68 4.75 -8.22 13.57
CA GLY A 68 5.24 -6.87 13.35
C GLY A 68 6.05 -6.64 12.07
N LYS A 69 6.15 -7.65 11.19
CA LYS A 69 6.84 -7.54 9.88
C LYS A 69 5.90 -7.48 8.69
N VAL A 70 4.64 -7.90 8.84
CA VAL A 70 3.67 -7.93 7.75
C VAL A 70 2.90 -6.61 7.71
N GLY A 71 2.88 -5.98 6.54
CA GLY A 71 2.00 -4.87 6.19
C GLY A 71 0.95 -5.33 5.18
N HIS A 72 -0.32 -5.03 5.43
CA HIS A 72 -1.39 -5.30 4.48
C HIS A 72 -1.53 -4.14 3.51
N GLU A 73 -1.53 -4.41 2.21
CA GLU A 73 -1.47 -3.37 1.20
C GLU A 73 -2.82 -2.67 0.99
N THR A 74 -2.82 -1.34 0.86
CA THR A 74 -3.98 -0.59 0.35
C THR A 74 -4.14 -0.83 -1.16
N HIS A 75 -4.75 -1.95 -1.54
CA HIS A 75 -4.85 -2.38 -2.93
C HIS A 75 -6.31 -2.51 -3.38
N ARG A 76 -6.61 -2.14 -4.64
CA ARG A 76 -7.95 -2.38 -5.21
C ARG A 76 -8.29 -3.88 -5.22
N LYS A 77 -9.56 -4.28 -5.11
CA LYS A 77 -9.96 -5.70 -5.00
C LYS A 77 -9.55 -6.43 -3.70
N ARG A 78 -9.02 -5.70 -2.70
CA ARG A 78 -8.57 -6.21 -1.40
C ARG A 78 -9.33 -5.55 -0.25
N GLY A 79 -9.14 -6.02 0.98
CA GLY A 79 -9.96 -5.55 2.11
C GLY A 79 -9.74 -4.08 2.49
N LEU A 80 -8.63 -3.46 2.06
CA LEU A 80 -8.31 -2.04 2.31
C LEU A 80 -8.40 -1.19 1.03
N PHE A 81 -9.34 -1.50 0.12
CA PHE A 81 -9.37 -0.94 -1.23
C PHE A 81 -9.80 0.53 -1.35
N ASN A 82 -10.41 1.14 -0.32
CA ASN A 82 -10.81 2.54 -0.35
C ASN A 82 -10.60 3.23 1.02
N PRO A 83 -10.51 4.56 1.07
CA PRO A 83 -10.20 5.30 2.29
C PRO A 83 -11.18 5.03 3.44
N ARG A 84 -12.47 4.93 3.12
CA ARG A 84 -13.53 4.76 4.12
C ARG A 84 -13.47 3.39 4.79
N ILE A 85 -13.45 2.30 4.03
CA ILE A 85 -13.43 0.94 4.60
C ILE A 85 -12.12 0.70 5.36
N ALA A 86 -10.99 1.15 4.81
CA ALA A 86 -9.70 1.00 5.47
C ALA A 86 -9.68 1.72 6.82
N SER A 87 -10.18 2.97 6.88
CA SER A 87 -10.28 3.72 8.13
C SER A 87 -11.16 3.03 9.18
N LEU A 88 -12.27 2.41 8.76
CA LEU A 88 -13.12 1.65 9.68
C LEU A 88 -12.40 0.40 10.19
N VAL A 89 -11.74 -0.36 9.33
CA VAL A 89 -10.97 -1.54 9.73
C VAL A 89 -9.85 -1.16 10.69
N LEU A 90 -9.06 -0.13 10.39
CA LEU A 90 -7.93 0.31 11.22
C LEU A 90 -8.36 0.78 12.60
N LYS A 91 -9.55 1.39 12.73
CA LYS A 91 -10.13 1.73 14.05
C LYS A 91 -10.49 0.49 14.88
N HIS A 92 -10.90 -0.61 14.24
CA HIS A 92 -11.27 -1.85 14.93
C HIS A 92 -10.08 -2.80 15.17
N VAL A 93 -8.98 -2.59 14.43
CA VAL A 93 -7.74 -3.39 14.49
C VAL A 93 -6.55 -2.43 14.58
N PRO A 94 -6.38 -1.72 15.72
CA PRO A 94 -5.41 -0.65 15.85
C PRO A 94 -3.94 -1.11 15.73
N GLU A 95 -3.67 -2.40 15.92
CA GLU A 95 -2.35 -3.01 15.78
C GLU A 95 -1.98 -3.33 14.33
N LEU A 96 -2.94 -3.22 13.39
CA LEU A 96 -2.73 -3.56 12.00
C LEU A 96 -1.67 -2.64 11.38
N LYS A 97 -0.71 -3.26 10.71
CA LYS A 97 0.33 -2.57 9.93
C LYS A 97 -0.08 -2.53 8.47
N VAL A 98 0.18 -1.40 7.83
CA VAL A 98 -0.21 -1.16 6.44
C VAL A 98 1.01 -0.94 5.56
N THR A 99 1.03 -1.63 4.42
CA THR A 99 1.86 -1.23 3.29
C THR A 99 1.04 -0.23 2.48
N VAL A 100 1.46 1.03 2.47
CA VAL A 100 0.66 2.08 1.85
C VAL A 100 0.98 2.23 0.37
N ASP A 101 -0.04 2.07 -0.45
CA ASP A 101 -0.13 2.46 -1.85
C ASP A 101 -1.46 3.19 -2.10
N VAL A 102 -1.48 4.51 -1.92
CA VAL A 102 -2.71 5.30 -2.14
C VAL A 102 -3.02 5.52 -3.62
N SER A 103 -2.17 5.06 -4.56
CA SER A 103 -2.46 5.14 -5.99
C SER A 103 -3.69 4.32 -6.38
N HIS A 104 -3.93 3.23 -5.67
CA HIS A 104 -5.15 2.45 -5.81
C HIS A 104 -6.40 3.22 -5.36
N TRP A 105 -6.31 3.96 -4.27
CA TRP A 105 -7.44 4.73 -3.76
C TRP A 105 -7.78 5.90 -4.68
N VAL A 106 -6.76 6.59 -5.22
CA VAL A 106 -6.95 7.67 -6.18
C VAL A 106 -7.74 7.19 -7.41
N VAL A 107 -7.42 6.01 -7.93
CA VAL A 107 -8.18 5.40 -9.03
C VAL A 107 -9.57 4.94 -8.61
N VAL A 108 -9.70 4.25 -7.48
CA VAL A 108 -10.99 3.74 -6.99
C VAL A 108 -11.98 4.88 -6.73
N CYS A 109 -11.49 6.02 -6.26
CA CYS A 109 -12.30 7.20 -5.99
C CYS A 109 -12.42 8.14 -7.21
N GLU A 110 -11.66 7.89 -8.28
CA GLU A 110 -11.55 8.74 -9.47
C GLU A 110 -11.20 10.21 -9.16
N ARG A 111 -10.42 10.45 -8.09
CA ARG A 111 -10.00 11.79 -7.65
C ARG A 111 -8.77 11.75 -6.76
N LEU A 112 -8.04 12.85 -6.71
CA LEU A 112 -7.05 13.08 -5.65
C LEU A 112 -7.76 13.22 -4.29
N LEU A 113 -7.13 12.71 -3.23
CA LEU A 113 -7.72 12.56 -1.91
C LEU A 113 -7.53 13.84 -1.06
N ASN A 114 -8.05 14.96 -1.56
CA ASN A 114 -7.81 16.30 -1.01
C ASN A 114 -9.00 16.87 -0.22
N GLN A 115 -10.14 16.18 -0.13
CA GLN A 115 -11.30 16.63 0.63
C GLN A 115 -11.13 16.36 2.13
N GLU A 116 -11.88 17.05 2.98
CA GLU A 116 -11.78 16.91 4.44
C GLU A 116 -11.97 15.45 4.91
N GLU A 117 -12.92 14.72 4.33
CA GLU A 117 -13.18 13.31 4.64
C GLU A 117 -12.02 12.40 4.24
N ASP A 118 -11.29 12.77 3.18
CA ASP A 118 -10.08 12.05 2.80
C ASP A 118 -8.96 12.29 3.78
N GLN A 119 -8.73 13.55 4.14
CA GLN A 119 -7.66 13.94 5.05
C GLN A 119 -7.86 13.27 6.42
N ASN A 120 -9.11 13.14 6.88
CA ASN A 120 -9.45 12.36 8.05
C ASN A 120 -9.04 10.87 7.91
N SER A 121 -9.28 10.28 6.74
CA SER A 121 -8.95 8.88 6.46
C SER A 121 -7.44 8.65 6.31
N LEU A 122 -6.75 9.55 5.61
CA LEU A 122 -5.30 9.55 5.44
C LEU A 122 -4.58 9.77 6.79
N GLY A 123 -5.10 10.65 7.65
CA GLY A 123 -4.58 10.86 9.00
C GLY A 123 -4.61 9.60 9.86
N ILE A 124 -5.71 8.83 9.79
CA ILE A 124 -5.78 7.51 10.43
C ILE A 124 -4.73 6.58 9.82
N LEU A 125 -4.72 6.44 8.49
CA LEU A 125 -3.81 5.56 7.76
C LEU A 125 -2.34 5.78 8.13
N ILE A 126 -1.89 7.05 8.23
CA ILE A 126 -0.50 7.43 8.52
C ILE A 126 0.02 6.76 9.81
N ALA A 127 -0.81 6.66 10.85
CA ALA A 127 -0.43 6.01 12.11
C ALA A 127 -0.06 4.53 11.92
N HIS A 128 -0.71 3.86 10.97
CA HIS A 128 -0.55 2.42 10.70
C HIS A 128 0.54 2.09 9.66
N VAL A 129 1.12 3.10 9.00
CA VAL A 129 2.09 2.85 7.92
C VAL A 129 3.32 2.12 8.45
N HIS A 130 3.67 1.02 7.77
CA HIS A 130 4.85 0.20 8.03
C HIS A 130 5.84 0.22 6.85
N HIS A 131 5.32 0.25 5.63
CA HIS A 131 6.08 0.27 4.38
C HIS A 131 5.37 1.16 3.35
N ILE A 132 6.11 1.82 2.47
CA ILE A 132 5.55 2.68 1.41
C ILE A 132 5.82 2.05 0.04
N HIS A 133 4.78 1.80 -0.73
CA HIS A 133 4.91 1.64 -2.18
C HIS A 133 4.79 3.02 -2.82
N ALA A 134 5.94 3.57 -3.21
CA ALA A 134 6.08 4.96 -3.61
C ALA A 134 5.93 5.12 -5.14
N ARG A 135 4.74 4.78 -5.65
CA ARG A 135 4.37 5.07 -7.05
C ARG A 135 3.34 6.17 -7.12
N ILE A 136 3.46 7.02 -8.14
CA ILE A 136 2.45 8.02 -8.47
C ILE A 136 1.40 7.36 -9.36
N GLY A 137 0.13 7.50 -9.01
CA GLY A 137 -1.01 7.17 -9.87
C GLY A 137 -1.65 8.44 -10.45
N THR A 138 -2.68 8.24 -11.26
CA THR A 138 -3.61 9.28 -11.72
C THR A 138 -5.02 8.89 -11.30
N THR A 139 -5.98 9.78 -11.49
CA THR A 139 -7.40 9.48 -11.23
C THR A 139 -7.96 8.35 -12.11
N GLN A 140 -7.23 7.94 -13.15
CA GLN A 140 -7.66 6.94 -14.14
C GLN A 140 -6.75 5.71 -14.22
N ALA A 141 -5.55 5.75 -13.63
CA ALA A 141 -4.60 4.63 -13.64
C ALA A 141 -3.79 4.61 -12.35
N SER A 142 -3.52 3.42 -11.79
CA SER A 142 -2.78 3.33 -10.51
C SER A 142 -1.28 3.55 -10.70
N GLN A 143 -0.86 3.88 -11.92
CA GLN A 143 0.52 4.15 -12.25
C GLN A 143 0.58 5.24 -13.32
N CYS A 144 1.29 6.31 -13.01
CA CYS A 144 1.62 7.37 -13.92
C CYS A 144 2.80 6.92 -14.80
N PRO A 145 2.71 7.04 -16.13
CA PRO A 145 3.80 6.65 -17.02
C PRO A 145 5.00 7.59 -16.95
N GLU A 146 4.77 8.86 -16.59
CA GLU A 146 5.81 9.90 -16.64
C GLU A 146 5.63 10.90 -15.49
N PRO A 147 5.97 10.55 -14.24
CA PRO A 147 5.70 11.39 -13.06
C PRO A 147 6.28 12.81 -13.11
N LEU A 148 7.31 13.03 -13.94
CA LEU A 148 7.95 14.34 -14.09
C LEU A 148 7.27 15.26 -15.11
N ASN A 149 6.41 14.74 -15.98
CA ASN A 149 5.67 15.54 -16.94
C ASN A 149 4.80 16.58 -16.20
N THR A 150 4.80 17.82 -16.68
CA THR A 150 4.06 18.92 -16.06
C THR A 150 2.55 18.69 -16.04
N ALA A 151 2.04 17.84 -16.94
CA ALA A 151 0.64 17.42 -16.94
C ALA A 151 0.23 16.65 -15.67
N PHE A 152 1.17 16.00 -14.98
CA PHE A 152 0.94 15.24 -13.75
C PHE A 152 1.42 15.97 -12.48
N ALA A 153 1.60 17.29 -12.57
CA ALA A 153 2.13 18.07 -11.44
C ALA A 153 1.22 17.98 -10.20
N ALA A 154 -0.10 17.94 -10.39
CA ALA A 154 -1.06 17.84 -9.29
C ALA A 154 -1.02 16.48 -8.60
N GLU A 155 -0.95 15.38 -9.37
CA GLU A 155 -0.72 14.04 -8.85
C GLU A 155 0.59 14.00 -8.07
N ARG A 156 1.69 14.44 -8.70
CA ARG A 156 3.02 14.44 -8.08
C ARG A 156 3.03 15.19 -6.75
N GLU A 157 2.47 16.40 -6.71
CA GLU A 157 2.38 17.20 -5.48
C GLU A 157 1.60 16.47 -4.38
N PHE A 158 0.46 15.86 -4.72
CA PHE A 158 -0.35 15.09 -3.78
C PHE A 158 0.41 13.90 -3.18
N PHE A 159 1.01 13.05 -4.01
CA PHE A 159 1.71 11.86 -3.52
C PHE A 159 2.96 12.22 -2.70
N GLU A 160 3.75 13.19 -3.17
CA GLU A 160 4.93 13.65 -2.45
C GLU A 160 4.57 14.26 -1.10
N GLY A 161 3.55 15.13 -1.05
CA GLY A 161 3.05 15.71 0.21
C GLY A 161 2.62 14.61 1.19
N PHE A 162 1.85 13.64 0.73
CA PHE A 162 1.40 12.52 1.56
C PHE A 162 2.55 11.67 2.10
N TRP A 163 3.55 11.35 1.28
CA TRP A 163 4.70 10.59 1.75
C TRP A 163 5.57 11.38 2.74
N ILE A 164 5.72 12.69 2.52
CA ILE A 164 6.39 13.59 3.48
C ILE A 164 5.67 13.58 4.83
N ASP A 165 4.33 13.63 4.82
CA ASP A 165 3.54 13.58 6.06
C ASP A 165 3.72 12.26 6.82
N ILE A 166 3.82 11.13 6.10
CA ILE A 166 4.17 9.84 6.71
C ILE A 166 5.55 9.91 7.37
N VAL A 167 6.58 10.37 6.65
CA VAL A 167 7.95 10.44 7.18
C VAL A 167 8.00 11.33 8.42
N LYS A 168 7.41 12.53 8.35
CA LYS A 168 7.34 13.45 9.50
C LYS A 168 6.57 12.87 10.68
N ALA A 169 5.47 12.16 10.43
CA ALA A 169 4.71 11.52 11.51
C ALA A 169 5.54 10.43 12.21
N LYS A 170 6.25 9.59 11.45
CA LYS A 170 7.09 8.53 12.02
C LYS A 170 8.29 9.07 12.79
N GLN A 171 8.92 10.13 12.31
CA GLN A 171 10.02 10.77 13.03
C GLN A 171 9.58 11.45 14.32
N ARG A 172 8.38 12.06 14.34
CA ARG A 172 7.80 12.62 15.58
C ARG A 172 7.49 11.53 16.61
N GLU A 173 7.10 10.34 16.16
CA GLU A 173 6.84 9.19 17.03
C GLU A 173 8.13 8.59 17.58
N ASP A 174 9.13 8.38 16.73
CA ASP A 174 10.48 7.94 17.10
C ASP A 174 11.52 8.52 16.13
N PRO A 175 12.42 9.42 16.58
CA PRO A 175 13.47 10.00 15.73
C PRO A 175 14.45 8.98 15.14
N ARG A 176 14.51 7.76 15.69
CA ARG A 176 15.33 6.64 15.20
C ARG A 176 14.51 5.60 14.45
N CYS A 177 13.24 5.89 14.15
CA CYS A 177 12.39 4.99 13.40
C CYS A 177 13.02 4.67 12.04
N ARG A 178 12.80 3.44 11.57
CA ARG A 178 13.13 3.03 10.22
C ARG A 178 11.84 2.86 9.44
N ILE A 179 11.67 3.66 8.40
CA ILE A 179 10.67 3.40 7.36
C ILE A 179 11.37 2.81 6.13
N THR A 180 10.67 1.91 5.45
CA THR A 180 11.15 1.30 4.21
C THR A 180 10.18 1.65 3.11
N TRP A 181 10.67 1.74 1.88
CA TRP A 181 9.86 2.11 0.73
C TRP A 181 10.44 1.52 -0.56
N VAL A 182 9.62 1.45 -1.61
CA VAL A 182 10.02 0.98 -2.94
C VAL A 182 9.23 1.74 -4.02
N PRO A 183 9.87 2.19 -5.12
CA PRO A 183 9.15 2.76 -6.26
C PRO A 183 8.50 1.63 -7.08
N GLU A 184 7.27 1.27 -6.74
CA GLU A 184 6.57 0.07 -7.24
C GLU A 184 5.99 0.21 -8.67
N TYR A 185 6.82 0.59 -9.65
CA TYR A 185 6.40 0.67 -11.06
C TYR A 185 6.48 -0.70 -11.74
N GLY A 186 5.30 -1.27 -12.00
CA GLY A 186 5.14 -2.60 -12.60
C GLY A 186 4.89 -2.56 -14.11
N PRO A 187 5.04 -3.70 -14.81
CA PRO A 187 4.79 -3.81 -16.25
C PRO A 187 3.30 -3.66 -16.61
N PHE A 188 2.98 -3.75 -17.90
CA PHE A 188 1.60 -3.88 -18.38
C PHE A 188 0.82 -4.94 -17.55
N PRO A 189 -0.43 -4.67 -17.12
CA PRO A 189 -1.30 -3.57 -17.55
C PRO A 189 -1.15 -2.26 -16.76
N TYR A 190 -0.21 -2.17 -15.81
CA TYR A 190 0.01 -0.94 -15.04
C TYR A 190 0.76 0.12 -15.84
N HIS A 191 1.80 -0.29 -16.56
CA HIS A 191 2.53 0.62 -17.43
C HIS A 191 1.91 0.65 -18.84
N PRO A 192 1.61 1.84 -19.40
CA PRO A 192 1.12 1.98 -20.77
C PRO A 192 2.10 1.41 -21.80
N ILE A 193 1.56 0.79 -22.85
CA ILE A 193 2.36 0.34 -23.99
C ILE A 193 2.79 1.58 -24.79
N GLY A 194 4.07 1.64 -25.18
CA GLY A 194 4.61 2.73 -25.98
C GLY A 194 5.00 3.98 -25.20
N SER A 195 5.05 3.92 -23.86
CA SER A 195 5.69 4.96 -23.04
C SER A 195 7.15 5.19 -23.47
N VAL A 196 7.61 6.43 -23.33
CA VAL A 196 8.99 6.84 -23.65
C VAL A 196 10.01 6.07 -22.80
N GLN A 197 9.69 5.90 -21.51
CA GLN A 197 10.46 5.11 -20.56
C GLN A 197 9.72 3.81 -20.27
N THR A 198 10.46 2.74 -20.02
CA THR A 198 9.94 1.50 -19.47
C THR A 198 9.59 1.67 -17.99
N HIS A 199 8.76 0.77 -17.44
CA HIS A 199 8.41 0.81 -16.02
C HIS A 199 9.66 0.73 -15.10
N GLY A 200 10.71 0.03 -15.52
CA GLY A 200 11.96 -0.09 -14.76
C GLY A 200 12.74 1.22 -14.74
N GLU A 201 12.84 1.90 -15.88
CA GLU A 201 13.49 3.22 -15.96
C GLU A 201 12.74 4.28 -15.15
N VAL A 202 11.41 4.21 -15.12
CA VAL A 202 10.60 5.08 -14.24
C VAL A 202 10.85 4.72 -12.77
N ALA A 203 10.87 3.44 -12.40
CA ALA A 203 11.16 3.03 -11.03
C ALA A 203 12.55 3.52 -10.55
N ASP A 204 13.58 3.34 -11.37
CA ASP A 204 14.95 3.71 -11.02
C ASP A 204 15.10 5.23 -10.87
N SER A 205 14.54 6.00 -11.80
CA SER A 205 14.58 7.47 -11.75
C SER A 205 13.79 8.03 -10.56
N GLU A 206 12.59 7.51 -10.29
CA GLU A 206 11.81 7.88 -9.11
C GLU A 206 12.50 7.45 -7.81
N GLY A 207 13.19 6.30 -7.81
CA GLY A 207 14.01 5.86 -6.68
C GLY A 207 15.06 6.90 -6.28
N MET A 208 15.87 7.36 -7.24
CA MET A 208 16.88 8.39 -6.96
C MET A 208 16.26 9.70 -6.46
N ARG A 209 15.14 10.13 -7.06
CA ARG A 209 14.47 11.38 -6.71
C ARG A 209 13.81 11.33 -5.34
N LEU A 210 13.10 10.25 -5.03
CA LEU A 210 12.38 10.06 -3.78
C LEU A 210 13.34 9.81 -2.61
N GLU A 211 14.49 9.18 -2.84
CA GLU A 211 15.53 9.11 -1.83
C GLU A 211 16.02 10.50 -1.41
N ALA A 212 16.29 11.39 -2.38
CA ALA A 212 16.65 12.77 -2.09
C ALA A 212 15.53 13.52 -1.34
N LEU A 213 14.27 13.34 -1.78
CA LEU A 213 13.11 13.93 -1.12
C LEU A 213 12.97 13.49 0.33
N PHE A 214 12.97 12.18 0.60
CA PHE A 214 12.82 11.65 1.96
C PHE A 214 13.99 12.05 2.87
N ASN A 215 15.23 12.06 2.36
CA ASN A 215 16.39 12.52 3.13
C ASN A 215 16.32 14.02 3.48
N SER A 216 15.76 14.85 2.58
CA SER A 216 15.61 16.29 2.81
C SER A 216 14.67 16.63 3.97
N VAL A 217 13.64 15.81 4.19
CA VAL A 217 12.67 16.01 5.28
C VAL A 217 13.05 15.23 6.53
N ALA A 218 13.82 14.15 6.39
CA ALA A 218 14.26 13.35 7.51
C ALA A 218 15.38 14.00 8.35
N SER A 219 16.03 15.03 7.82
CA SER A 219 17.15 15.72 8.48
C SER A 219 16.72 16.96 9.29
N LEU A 220 15.42 17.16 9.49
CA LEU A 220 14.81 18.24 10.28
C LEU A 220 14.25 17.70 11.60
#